data_AF-A0A0D1CJ96-F1
#
_entry.id   AF-A0A0D1CJ96-F1
#
_cell.length_a   1.000
_cell.length_b   1.000
_cell.length_c   1.000
_cell.angle_alpha   90.00
_cell.angle_beta   90.00
_cell.angle_gamma   90.00
#
_symmetry.space_group_name_H-M   'P 1'
#
loop_
_entity.id
_entity.type
_entity.pdbx_description
1 polymer ?
#
loop_
_entity_poly.entity_id
_entity_poly.type
_entity_poly.pdbx_seq_one_letter_code
_entity_poly.pdbx_strand_id
1 'polypeptide(L)'
;MTSTTFIETSAHKRFVEFARTVRKDRTIGLCYGPAGVGKTLSARRYSKWDIAEPLLESWGPRDPSDEKVYAALARSRTVFYTPPLASAFAALRKDLNKLRNRVEACIDQALDPQSAQPRKPRGGHTELIIVDEAERLTNSALEYLRDQFDRSEIGLILIGMPGIEKRMSRYPQLYSRIGFAHPYPPLSRDEMEFIFRK
;
A
#
# COMPACT_ATOMS: atom_id res chain seq x y z
N MET A 1 16.63 0.23 -20.64
CA MET A 1 16.46 -0.17 -19.23
C MET A 1 16.10 -1.65 -19.24
N THR A 2 16.99 -2.49 -18.72
CA THR A 2 16.77 -3.94 -18.64
C THR A 2 15.50 -4.20 -17.82
N SER A 3 14.48 -4.76 -18.46
CA SER A 3 13.29 -5.27 -17.80
C SER A 3 13.72 -6.40 -16.87
N THR A 4 13.99 -6.10 -15.62
CA THR A 4 14.20 -7.12 -14.57
C THR A 4 12.86 -7.84 -14.38
N THR A 5 12.77 -9.04 -14.93
CA THR A 5 11.58 -9.89 -14.79
C THR A 5 11.30 -10.15 -13.31
N PHE A 6 10.12 -9.77 -12.85
CA PHE A 6 9.70 -10.07 -11.47
C PHE A 6 9.57 -11.58 -11.29
N ILE A 7 10.26 -12.13 -10.29
CA ILE A 7 10.20 -13.54 -9.94
C ILE A 7 9.25 -13.70 -8.75
N GLU A 8 8.16 -14.45 -8.97
CA GLU A 8 7.18 -14.71 -7.91
C GLU A 8 7.74 -15.72 -6.90
N THR A 9 7.96 -15.27 -5.66
CA THR A 9 8.49 -16.08 -4.55
C THR A 9 7.38 -16.54 -3.61
N SER A 10 7.65 -17.53 -2.74
CA SER A 10 6.69 -17.93 -1.71
C SER A 10 6.39 -16.78 -0.73
N ALA A 11 7.40 -15.94 -0.44
CA ALA A 11 7.25 -14.77 0.41
C ALA A 11 6.28 -13.76 -0.21
N HIS A 12 6.35 -13.54 -1.53
CA HIS A 12 5.38 -12.70 -2.22
C HIS A 12 3.96 -13.26 -2.14
N LYS A 13 3.78 -14.57 -2.39
CA LYS A 13 2.45 -15.22 -2.32
C LYS A 13 1.82 -15.07 -0.93
N ARG A 14 2.60 -15.33 0.13
CA ARG A 14 2.16 -15.14 1.51
C ARG A 14 1.81 -13.68 1.83
N PHE A 15 2.57 -12.72 1.29
CA PHE A 15 2.23 -11.30 1.42
C PHE A 15 0.91 -10.96 0.72
N VAL A 16 0.64 -11.52 -0.47
CA VAL A 16 -0.62 -11.31 -1.21
C VAL A 16 -1.80 -11.88 -0.41
N GLU A 17 -1.67 -13.06 0.17
CA GLU A 17 -2.69 -13.65 1.04
C GLU A 17 -2.95 -12.78 2.26
N PHE A 18 -1.89 -12.37 2.96
CA PHE A 18 -1.98 -11.44 4.08
C PHE A 18 -2.70 -10.13 3.70
N ALA A 19 -2.33 -9.51 2.58
CA ALA A 19 -2.92 -8.26 2.14
C ALA A 19 -4.40 -8.41 1.74
N ARG A 20 -4.78 -9.56 1.14
CA ARG A 20 -6.18 -9.89 0.84
C ARG A 20 -7.01 -10.04 2.10
N THR A 21 -6.48 -10.74 3.12
CA THR A 21 -7.15 -10.89 4.41
C THR A 21 -7.36 -9.54 5.08
N VAL A 22 -6.30 -8.71 5.18
CA VAL A 22 -6.40 -7.37 5.76
C VAL A 22 -7.41 -6.49 5.05
N ARG A 23 -7.43 -6.54 3.70
CA ARG A 23 -8.41 -5.81 2.87
C ARG A 23 -9.84 -6.31 3.08
N LYS A 24 -10.05 -7.63 3.07
CA LYS A 24 -11.37 -8.26 3.20
C LYS A 24 -11.98 -8.05 4.58
N ASP A 25 -11.19 -8.30 5.62
CA ASP A 25 -11.65 -8.29 7.00
C ASP A 25 -11.56 -6.87 7.60
N ARG A 26 -11.03 -5.91 6.83
CA ARG A 26 -10.90 -4.49 7.20
C ARG A 26 -10.21 -4.34 8.56
N THR A 27 -9.07 -5.01 8.71
CA THR A 27 -8.25 -5.00 9.93
C THR A 27 -7.01 -4.11 9.77
N ILE A 28 -6.24 -3.92 10.84
CA ILE A 28 -4.86 -3.45 10.75
C ILE A 28 -3.93 -4.67 10.67
N GLY A 29 -3.08 -4.71 9.65
CA GLY A 29 -2.02 -5.69 9.48
C GLY A 29 -0.64 -5.07 9.67
N LEU A 30 0.25 -5.79 10.32
CA LEU A 30 1.66 -5.42 10.43
C LEU A 30 2.51 -6.40 9.62
N CYS A 31 3.36 -5.91 8.74
CA CYS A 31 4.32 -6.70 7.97
C CYS A 31 5.74 -6.25 8.30
N TYR A 32 6.61 -7.18 8.72
CA TYR A 32 7.95 -6.80 9.17
C TYR A 32 9.02 -7.81 8.81
N GLY A 33 10.23 -7.32 8.54
CA GLY A 33 11.36 -8.16 8.16
C GLY A 33 12.60 -7.31 7.82
N PRO A 34 13.80 -7.92 7.69
CA PRO A 34 15.04 -7.20 7.40
C PRO A 34 14.96 -6.34 6.12
N ALA A 35 15.89 -5.40 5.96
CA ALA A 35 16.02 -4.64 4.72
C ALA A 35 16.41 -5.58 3.56
N GLY A 36 15.99 -5.25 2.34
CA GLY A 36 16.36 -6.02 1.14
C GLY A 36 15.61 -7.34 0.90
N VAL A 37 14.75 -7.80 1.82
CA VAL A 37 14.01 -9.07 1.65
C VAL A 37 12.82 -8.99 0.67
N GLY A 38 12.49 -7.81 0.15
CA GLY A 38 11.46 -7.63 -0.89
C GLY A 38 10.07 -7.17 -0.42
N LYS A 39 9.93 -6.71 0.84
CA LYS A 39 8.64 -6.20 1.39
C LYS A 39 8.00 -5.10 0.53
N THR A 40 8.76 -4.04 0.25
CA THR A 40 8.36 -2.91 -0.58
C THR A 40 7.95 -3.36 -1.98
N LEU A 41 8.75 -4.21 -2.62
CA LEU A 41 8.45 -4.73 -3.96
C LEU A 41 7.13 -5.52 -3.99
N SER A 42 6.90 -6.37 -2.99
CA SER A 42 5.65 -7.11 -2.85
C SER A 42 4.44 -6.19 -2.68
N ALA A 43 4.57 -5.15 -1.85
CA ALA A 43 3.53 -4.15 -1.62
C ALA A 43 3.18 -3.34 -2.87
N ARG A 44 4.21 -2.86 -3.60
CA ARG A 44 4.05 -2.15 -4.86
C ARG A 44 3.41 -3.03 -5.93
N ARG A 45 3.83 -4.30 -6.02
CA ARG A 45 3.27 -5.26 -6.98
C ARG A 45 1.80 -5.59 -6.71
N TYR A 46 1.44 -5.77 -5.43
CA TYR A 46 0.06 -6.00 -5.00
C TYR A 46 -0.85 -4.81 -5.35
N SER A 47 -0.40 -3.60 -5.00
CA SER A 47 -1.16 -2.35 -5.22
C SER A 47 -1.16 -1.86 -6.67
N LYS A 48 -0.35 -2.47 -7.55
CA LYS A 48 -0.09 -2.04 -8.94
C LYS A 48 0.59 -0.67 -9.00
N TRP A 49 1.38 -0.34 -7.98
CA TRP A 49 2.01 0.96 -7.86
C TRP A 49 3.03 1.25 -8.95
N ASP A 50 3.80 0.25 -9.39
CA ASP A 50 4.85 0.44 -10.41
C ASP A 50 4.31 1.01 -11.74
N ILE A 51 3.05 0.73 -12.07
CA ILE A 51 2.40 1.28 -13.27
C ILE A 51 1.56 2.52 -12.96
N ALA A 52 1.11 2.69 -11.71
CA ALA A 52 0.25 3.79 -11.32
C ALA A 52 1.04 5.06 -10.93
N GLU A 53 2.19 4.89 -10.30
CA GLU A 53 3.01 5.98 -9.75
C GLU A 53 3.31 7.09 -10.75
N PRO A 54 3.74 6.84 -12.00
CA PRO A 54 4.04 7.92 -12.94
C PRO A 54 2.84 8.84 -13.23
N LEU A 55 1.65 8.26 -13.37
CA LEU A 55 0.41 9.02 -13.56
C LEU A 55 -0.01 9.73 -12.27
N LEU A 56 0.10 9.03 -11.13
CA LEU A 56 -0.26 9.58 -9.83
C LEU A 56 0.65 10.73 -9.39
N GLU A 57 1.89 10.81 -9.87
CA GLU A 57 2.82 11.90 -9.58
C GLU A 57 2.59 13.11 -10.49
N SER A 58 2.74 12.90 -11.80
CA SER A 58 2.63 13.95 -12.83
C SER A 58 1.25 14.60 -12.85
N TRP A 59 0.21 13.76 -12.75
CA TRP A 59 -1.21 14.10 -12.60
C TRP A 59 -1.72 15.21 -13.52
N GLY A 60 -2.43 14.83 -14.57
CA GLY A 60 -3.01 15.74 -15.54
C GLY A 60 -4.48 15.43 -15.87
N PRO A 61 -4.99 16.01 -16.98
CA PRO A 61 -6.25 15.62 -17.58
C PRO A 61 -6.30 14.11 -17.87
N ARG A 62 -7.52 13.56 -17.99
CA ARG A 62 -7.71 12.15 -18.34
C ARG A 62 -7.30 11.89 -19.78
N ASP A 63 -6.45 10.90 -19.96
CA ASP A 63 -5.96 10.47 -21.26
C ASP A 63 -6.36 9.01 -21.51
N PRO A 64 -6.87 8.65 -22.71
CA PRO A 64 -7.17 7.26 -23.05
C PRO A 64 -5.98 6.30 -22.89
N SER A 65 -4.74 6.76 -23.04
CA SER A 65 -3.54 5.94 -22.85
C SER A 65 -3.35 5.44 -21.42
N ASP A 66 -3.97 6.10 -20.43
CA ASP A 66 -3.93 5.72 -19.02
C ASP A 66 -4.95 4.63 -18.65
N GLU A 67 -5.77 4.14 -19.58
CA GLU A 67 -6.84 3.17 -19.30
C GLU A 67 -6.32 1.93 -18.53
N LYS A 68 -5.10 1.49 -18.85
CA LYS A 68 -4.44 0.39 -18.14
C LYS A 68 -4.17 0.70 -16.67
N VAL A 69 -3.83 1.94 -16.35
CA VAL A 69 -3.62 2.41 -14.97
C VAL A 69 -4.94 2.51 -14.23
N TYR A 70 -5.99 3.06 -14.87
CA TYR A 70 -7.33 3.13 -14.30
C TYR A 70 -7.85 1.74 -13.95
N ALA A 71 -7.78 0.79 -14.90
CA ALA A 71 -8.18 -0.59 -14.68
C ALA A 71 -7.34 -1.29 -13.58
N ALA A 72 -6.05 -1.00 -13.50
CA ALA A 72 -5.18 -1.57 -12.48
C ALA A 72 -5.55 -1.10 -11.07
N LEU A 73 -5.78 0.21 -10.90
CA LEU A 73 -6.21 0.79 -9.62
C LEU A 73 -7.63 0.37 -9.24
N ALA A 74 -8.54 0.23 -10.22
CA ALA A 74 -9.89 -0.28 -9.98
C ALA A 74 -9.91 -1.74 -9.50
N ARG A 75 -8.93 -2.55 -9.92
CA ARG A 75 -8.74 -3.93 -9.44
C ARG A 75 -8.06 -3.97 -8.07
N SER A 76 -6.98 -3.22 -7.90
CA SER A 76 -6.20 -3.26 -6.65
C SER A 76 -6.91 -2.54 -5.50
N ARG A 77 -7.63 -1.45 -5.78
CA ARG A 77 -8.34 -0.60 -4.79
C ARG A 77 -7.46 -0.25 -3.60
N THR A 78 -6.17 -0.08 -3.86
CA THR A 78 -5.13 0.04 -2.84
C THR A 78 -4.31 1.30 -3.06
N VAL A 79 -4.10 2.07 -2.00
CA VAL A 79 -3.13 3.17 -1.95
C VAL A 79 -1.83 2.63 -1.34
N PHE A 80 -0.69 2.84 -1.99
CA PHE A 80 0.62 2.58 -1.41
C PHE A 80 1.31 3.91 -1.11
N TYR A 81 1.90 4.05 0.06
CA TYR A 81 2.52 5.29 0.51
C TYR A 81 3.81 5.01 1.28
N THR A 82 4.90 5.68 0.89
CA THR A 82 6.16 5.67 1.63
C THR A 82 6.36 7.06 2.25
N PRO A 83 6.33 7.20 3.59
CA PRO A 83 6.54 8.49 4.24
C PRO A 83 7.95 9.04 3.92
N PRO A 84 8.06 10.33 3.53
CA PRO A 84 9.36 10.97 3.40
C PRO A 84 10.08 11.02 4.75
N LEU A 85 11.41 10.92 4.71
CA LEU A 85 12.26 11.08 5.89
C LEU A 85 11.99 12.42 6.58
N ALA A 86 11.87 12.39 7.91
CA ALA A 86 11.65 13.57 8.76
C ALA A 86 10.47 14.47 8.32
N SER A 87 9.42 13.89 7.72
CA SER A 87 8.25 14.67 7.30
C SER A 87 7.40 15.14 8.49
N ALA A 88 7.00 16.41 8.46
CA ALA A 88 6.02 16.94 9.40
C ALA A 88 4.66 16.25 9.20
N PHE A 89 3.91 16.04 10.29
CA PHE A 89 2.59 15.40 10.24
C PHE A 89 1.62 16.07 9.24
N ALA A 90 1.64 17.40 9.15
CA ALA A 90 0.80 18.13 8.21
C ALA A 90 1.11 17.80 6.74
N ALA A 91 2.38 17.58 6.40
CA ALA A 91 2.80 17.17 5.06
C ALA A 91 2.33 15.75 4.76
N LEU A 92 2.56 14.79 5.68
CA LEU A 92 2.08 13.42 5.54
C LEU A 92 0.57 13.35 5.31
N ARG A 93 -0.21 14.07 6.11
CA ARG A 93 -1.68 14.11 5.98
C ARG A 93 -2.09 14.67 4.61
N LYS A 94 -1.44 15.76 4.17
CA LYS A 94 -1.71 16.38 2.87
C LYS A 94 -1.39 15.42 1.73
N ASP A 95 -0.23 14.77 1.78
CA ASP A 95 0.26 13.89 0.73
C ASP A 95 -0.58 12.62 0.62
N LEU A 96 -0.89 11.97 1.74
CA LEU A 96 -1.72 10.76 1.74
C LEU A 96 -3.15 11.06 1.23
N ASN A 97 -3.75 12.18 1.64
CA ASN A 97 -5.07 12.58 1.16
C ASN A 97 -5.05 12.92 -0.33
N LYS A 98 -4.02 13.64 -0.79
CA LYS A 98 -3.82 13.93 -2.21
C LYS A 98 -3.73 12.63 -3.00
N LEU A 99 -2.91 11.69 -2.55
CA LEU A 99 -2.67 10.42 -3.24
C LEU A 99 -3.92 9.54 -3.28
N ARG A 100 -4.63 9.43 -2.15
CA ARG A 100 -5.92 8.73 -2.07
C ARG A 100 -6.93 9.35 -3.04
N ASN A 101 -7.10 10.67 -3.05
CA ASN A 101 -8.03 11.33 -3.98
C ASN A 101 -7.68 11.07 -5.44
N ARG A 102 -6.38 11.00 -5.77
CA ARG A 102 -5.91 10.65 -7.11
C ARG A 102 -6.27 9.20 -7.47
N VAL A 103 -6.04 8.26 -6.56
CA VAL A 103 -6.44 6.85 -6.75
C VAL A 103 -7.94 6.71 -6.92
N GLU A 104 -8.75 7.31 -6.05
CA GLU A 104 -10.22 7.32 -6.14
C GLU A 104 -10.69 7.82 -7.51
N ALA A 105 -10.13 8.94 -7.97
CA ALA A 105 -10.48 9.52 -9.27
C ALA A 105 -10.07 8.62 -10.46
N CYS A 106 -9.00 7.84 -10.34
CA CYS A 106 -8.63 6.83 -11.35
C CYS A 106 -9.59 5.64 -11.33
N ILE A 107 -10.07 5.23 -10.15
CA ILE A 107 -11.05 4.15 -10.04
C ILE A 107 -12.40 4.59 -10.61
N ASP A 108 -12.85 5.81 -10.30
CA ASP A 108 -14.05 6.41 -10.88
C ASP A 108 -13.99 6.39 -12.42
N GLN A 109 -12.85 6.75 -12.99
CA GLN A 109 -12.64 6.73 -14.45
C GLN A 109 -12.75 5.33 -15.04
N ALA A 110 -12.30 4.30 -14.33
CA ALA A 110 -12.42 2.91 -14.79
C ALA A 110 -13.86 2.38 -14.70
N LEU A 111 -14.62 2.85 -13.70
CA LEU A 111 -16.00 2.42 -13.45
C LEU A 111 -17.00 3.16 -14.34
N ASP A 112 -16.71 4.41 -14.70
CA ASP A 112 -17.56 5.27 -15.52
C ASP A 112 -16.72 6.01 -16.60
N PRO A 113 -16.23 5.29 -17.63
CA PRO A 113 -15.34 5.88 -18.64
C PRO A 113 -15.96 7.02 -19.45
N GLN A 114 -17.30 7.03 -19.55
CA GLN A 114 -18.06 8.04 -20.30
C GLN A 114 -18.34 9.31 -19.50
N SER A 115 -17.96 9.37 -18.21
CA SER A 115 -18.09 10.57 -17.41
C SER A 115 -17.15 11.67 -17.91
N ALA A 116 -17.63 12.48 -18.85
CA ALA A 116 -16.87 13.53 -19.54
C ALA A 116 -16.50 14.75 -18.66
N GLN A 117 -16.87 14.74 -17.37
CA GLN A 117 -16.59 15.86 -16.47
C GLN A 117 -15.75 15.41 -15.28
N PRO A 118 -14.75 16.23 -14.87
CA PRO A 118 -14.00 16.01 -13.64
C PRO A 118 -14.96 16.14 -12.45
N ARG A 119 -15.52 15.02 -12.01
CA ARG A 119 -16.31 14.95 -10.79
C ARG A 119 -15.36 14.89 -9.60
N LYS A 120 -15.77 15.46 -8.46
CA LYS A 120 -15.15 15.10 -7.19
C LYS A 120 -15.20 13.58 -7.07
N PRO A 121 -14.14 12.90 -6.60
CA PRO A 121 -14.16 11.46 -6.49
C PRO A 121 -15.37 11.05 -5.66
N ARG A 122 -16.13 10.05 -6.12
CA ARG A 122 -17.31 9.55 -5.39
C ARG A 122 -16.92 9.07 -3.99
N GLY A 123 -15.66 8.65 -3.86
CA GLY A 123 -15.06 8.24 -2.60
C GLY A 123 -15.54 6.85 -2.20
N GLY A 124 -14.81 6.23 -1.26
CA GLY A 124 -15.15 4.91 -0.76
C GLY A 124 -14.80 3.79 -1.75
N HIS A 125 -13.96 4.07 -2.76
CA HIS A 125 -13.44 3.03 -3.63
C HIS A 125 -12.14 2.41 -3.13
N THR A 126 -11.36 3.14 -2.36
CA THR A 126 -10.17 2.58 -1.71
C THR A 126 -10.58 1.60 -0.62
N GLU A 127 -10.03 0.39 -0.66
CA GLU A 127 -10.30 -0.69 0.29
C GLU A 127 -9.07 -1.05 1.13
N LEU A 128 -7.88 -0.60 0.74
CA LEU A 128 -6.64 -0.84 1.48
C LEU A 128 -5.69 0.36 1.37
N ILE A 129 -5.07 0.72 2.49
CA ILE A 129 -3.89 1.60 2.51
C ILE A 129 -2.71 0.77 2.99
N ILE A 130 -1.61 0.81 2.24
CA ILE A 130 -0.33 0.23 2.63
C ILE A 130 0.64 1.38 2.88
N VAL A 131 1.16 1.46 4.10
CA VAL A 131 2.20 2.42 4.47
C VAL A 131 3.51 1.67 4.63
N ASP A 132 4.44 1.93 3.72
CA ASP A 132 5.80 1.40 3.78
C ASP A 132 6.68 2.19 4.74
N GLU A 133 7.79 1.60 5.18
CA GLU A 133 8.76 2.22 6.10
C GLU A 133 8.07 2.92 7.30
N ALA A 134 7.10 2.24 7.90
CA ALA A 134 6.26 2.76 8.97
C ALA A 134 7.06 3.15 10.24
N GLU A 135 8.33 2.75 10.35
CA GLU A 135 9.28 3.29 11.33
C GLU A 135 9.44 4.82 11.24
N ARG A 136 9.20 5.42 10.08
CA ARG A 136 9.29 6.88 9.85
C ARG A 136 8.09 7.66 10.39
N LEU A 137 6.98 6.99 10.69
CA LEU A 137 5.77 7.65 11.16
C LEU A 137 5.97 8.22 12.56
N THR A 138 5.53 9.44 12.81
CA THR A 138 5.42 10.00 14.16
C THR A 138 4.23 9.41 14.91
N ASN A 139 4.15 9.63 16.23
CA ASN A 139 3.00 9.20 17.02
C ASN A 139 1.69 9.81 16.51
N SER A 140 1.71 11.10 16.17
CA SER A 140 0.55 11.80 15.61
C SER A 140 0.14 11.22 14.25
N ALA A 141 1.09 10.78 13.43
CA ALA A 141 0.79 10.13 12.15
C ALA A 141 0.17 8.74 12.35
N LEU A 142 0.65 7.94 13.31
CA LEU A 142 0.04 6.65 13.66
C LEU A 142 -1.39 6.83 14.16
N GLU A 143 -1.61 7.82 15.03
CA GLU A 143 -2.94 8.12 15.56
C GLU A 143 -3.90 8.61 14.47
N TYR A 144 -3.40 9.42 13.53
CA TYR A 144 -4.18 9.81 12.36
C TYR A 144 -4.57 8.61 11.50
N LEU A 145 -3.65 7.70 11.19
CA LEU A 145 -3.95 6.49 10.42
C LEU A 145 -4.95 5.59 11.15
N ARG A 146 -4.84 5.50 12.48
CA ARG A 146 -5.80 4.78 13.34
C ARG A 146 -7.19 5.42 13.26
N ASP A 147 -7.30 6.74 13.41
CA ASP A 147 -8.58 7.45 13.31
C ASP A 147 -9.18 7.33 11.90
N GLN A 148 -8.36 7.36 10.85
CA GLN A 148 -8.83 7.07 9.48
C GLN A 148 -9.36 5.64 9.37
N PHE A 149 -8.66 4.65 9.91
CA PHE A 149 -9.12 3.26 9.95
C PHE A 149 -10.43 3.10 10.73
N ASP A 150 -10.61 3.78 11.86
CA ASP A 150 -11.86 3.72 12.64
C ASP A 150 -13.06 4.32 11.89
N ARG A 151 -12.81 5.40 11.14
CA ARG A 151 -13.86 6.14 10.43
C ARG A 151 -14.15 5.60 9.04
N SER A 152 -13.24 4.82 8.47
CA SER A 152 -13.33 4.34 7.10
C SER A 152 -13.25 2.82 7.09
N GLU A 153 -14.14 2.16 6.35
CA GLU A 153 -14.16 0.71 6.24
C GLU A 153 -13.02 0.17 5.35
N ILE A 154 -11.78 0.64 5.58
CA ILE A 154 -10.59 0.43 4.75
C ILE A 154 -9.57 -0.35 5.58
N GLY A 155 -8.99 -1.41 5.01
CA GLY A 155 -7.86 -2.10 5.64
C GLY A 155 -6.62 -1.22 5.70
N LEU A 156 -5.75 -1.45 6.69
CA LEU A 156 -4.47 -0.75 6.83
C LEU A 156 -3.33 -1.75 6.99
N ILE A 157 -2.30 -1.66 6.16
CA ILE A 157 -1.05 -2.41 6.35
C ILE A 157 0.07 -1.43 6.69
N LEU A 158 0.78 -1.71 7.77
CA LEU A 158 2.03 -1.05 8.12
C LEU A 158 3.19 -1.99 7.80
N ILE A 159 4.11 -1.58 6.94
CA ILE A 159 5.32 -2.33 6.62
C ILE A 159 6.51 -1.66 7.30
N GLY A 160 7.39 -2.44 7.94
CA GLY A 160 8.59 -1.87 8.53
C GLY A 160 9.68 -2.89 8.86
N MET A 161 10.72 -2.39 9.52
CA MET A 161 11.85 -3.20 9.99
C MET A 161 11.48 -4.09 11.19
N PRO A 162 12.27 -5.13 11.50
CA PRO A 162 12.04 -5.96 12.68
C PRO A 162 12.04 -5.11 13.96
N GLY A 163 11.15 -5.39 14.90
CA GLY A 163 10.98 -4.60 16.13
C GLY A 163 9.89 -3.54 16.02
N ILE A 164 9.33 -3.29 14.83
CA ILE A 164 8.18 -2.40 14.67
C ILE A 164 6.97 -2.92 15.45
N GLU A 165 6.82 -4.23 15.61
CA GLU A 165 5.77 -4.85 16.43
C GLU A 165 5.85 -4.43 17.90
N LYS A 166 7.06 -4.41 18.46
CA LYS A 166 7.33 -3.93 19.83
C LYS A 166 7.12 -2.43 19.95
N ARG A 167 7.34 -1.68 18.87
CA ARG A 167 7.02 -0.26 18.82
C ARG A 167 5.50 -0.06 18.83
N MET A 168 4.76 -0.79 17.99
CA MET A 168 3.30 -0.66 17.90
C MET A 168 2.60 -1.06 19.21
N SER A 169 3.14 -2.03 19.96
CA SER A 169 2.61 -2.42 21.27
C SER A 169 2.64 -1.31 22.32
N ARG A 170 3.42 -0.24 22.10
CA ARG A 170 3.44 0.95 22.96
C ARG A 170 2.30 1.94 22.68
N TYR A 171 1.46 1.67 21.68
CA TYR A 171 0.30 2.48 21.31
C TYR A 171 -0.98 1.63 21.43
N PRO A 172 -1.57 1.48 22.63
CA PRO A 172 -2.65 0.53 22.89
C PRO A 172 -3.87 0.67 21.97
N GLN A 173 -4.21 1.91 21.60
CA GLN A 173 -5.34 2.20 20.72
C GLN A 173 -5.13 1.67 19.29
N LEU A 174 -3.89 1.72 18.77
CA LEU A 174 -3.55 1.13 17.48
C LEU A 174 -3.37 -0.39 17.62
N TYR A 175 -2.65 -0.82 18.66
CA TYR A 175 -2.30 -2.23 18.87
C TYR A 175 -3.52 -3.14 19.03
N SER A 176 -4.56 -2.67 19.74
CA SER A 176 -5.82 -3.40 19.90
C SER A 176 -6.56 -3.69 18.59
N ARG A 177 -6.22 -2.99 17.50
CA ARG A 177 -6.80 -3.15 16.17
C ARG A 177 -5.92 -3.95 15.21
N ILE A 178 -4.71 -4.31 15.64
CA ILE A 178 -3.82 -5.17 14.85
C ILE A 178 -4.39 -6.59 14.88
N GLY A 179 -5.00 -7.01 13.78
CA GLY A 179 -5.55 -8.37 13.63
C GLY A 179 -4.50 -9.37 13.18
N PHE A 180 -3.44 -8.91 12.52
CA PHE A 180 -2.44 -9.78 11.91
C PHE A 180 -1.03 -9.21 12.02
N ALA A 181 -0.08 -10.08 12.37
CA ALA A 181 1.34 -9.82 12.32
C ALA A 181 1.99 -10.81 11.34
N HIS A 182 2.59 -10.28 10.27
CA HIS A 182 3.14 -11.05 9.16
C HIS A 182 4.66 -10.86 9.08
N PRO A 183 5.45 -11.84 9.56
CA PRO A 183 6.89 -11.85 9.33
C PRO A 183 7.19 -12.05 7.84
N TYR A 184 8.11 -11.27 7.31
CA TYR A 184 8.65 -11.38 5.96
C TYR A 184 10.13 -11.78 6.03
N PRO A 185 10.44 -13.08 6.21
CA PRO A 185 11.81 -13.54 6.36
C PRO A 185 12.60 -13.42 5.05
N PRO A 186 13.95 -13.44 5.12
CA PRO A 186 14.77 -13.67 3.94
C PRO A 186 14.38 -14.99 3.23
N LEU A 187 14.68 -15.07 1.93
CA LEU A 187 14.48 -16.30 1.17
C LEU A 187 15.31 -17.44 1.77
N SER A 188 14.73 -18.64 1.82
CA SER A 188 15.48 -19.83 2.23
C SER A 188 16.58 -20.15 1.20
N ARG A 189 17.58 -20.96 1.59
CA ARG A 189 18.61 -21.44 0.65
C ARG A 189 17.98 -22.16 -0.55
N ASP A 190 17.01 -23.02 -0.31
CA ASP A 190 16.31 -23.77 -1.35
C ASP A 190 15.55 -22.84 -2.32
N GLU A 191 14.93 -21.78 -1.81
CA GLU A 191 14.27 -20.78 -2.66
C GLU A 191 15.27 -19.98 -3.48
N MET A 192 16.40 -19.59 -2.89
CA MET A 192 17.48 -18.92 -3.62
C MET A 192 18.03 -19.82 -4.73
N GLU A 193 18.32 -21.09 -4.44
CA GLU A 193 18.79 -22.05 -5.44
C GLU A 193 17.79 -22.25 -6.59
N PHE A 194 16.49 -22.31 -6.28
CA PHE A 194 15.45 -22.41 -7.31
C PHE A 194 15.38 -21.15 -8.20
N ILE A 195 15.54 -19.97 -7.61
CA ILE A 195 15.51 -18.69 -8.32
C ILE A 195 16.73 -18.56 -9.24
N PHE A 196 17.93 -18.93 -8.78
CA PHE A 196 19.16 -18.85 -9.59
C PHE A 196 19.26 -19.89 -10.71
N ARG A 197 18.42 -20.94 -10.69
CA ARG A 197 18.34 -21.94 -11.77
C ARG A 197 17.38 -21.56 -12.90
N LYS A 198 16.62 -20.48 -12.76
CA LYS A 198 15.70 -19.94 -13.78
C LYS A 198 16.29 -18.72 -14.47
#